data_AF-A0A1M6P9L8-F1
#
_entry.id   AF-A0A1M6P9L8-F1
#
_cell.length_a   1.000
_cell.length_b   1.000
_cell.length_c   1.000
_cell.angle_alpha   90.00
_cell.angle_beta   90.00
_cell.angle_gamma   90.00
#
_symmetry.space_group_name_H-M   'P 1'
#
loop_
_entity.id
_entity.type
_entity.pdbx_description
1 polymer ?
#
loop_
_entity_poly.entity_id
_entity_poly.type
_entity_poly.pdbx_seq_one_letter_code
_entity_poly.pdbx_strand_id
1 'polypeptide(L)'
;MRARITAAAVPVGGGVITDGVVVTQPAAGEFAAFDATCPHRGCAVRAIAAGTINCFCHGSRFRITDGSVAGGPSPAPLTALPVERDGDELRVG
;
A
#
# COMPACT_ATOMS: atom_id res chain seq x y z
N MET A 1 -13.07 8.35 4.91
CA MET A 1 -13.31 7.18 4.05
C MET A 1 -12.80 7.50 2.67
N ARG A 2 -11.72 6.82 2.26
CA ARG A 2 -10.96 7.09 1.03
C ARG A 2 -11.25 6.13 -0.11
N ALA A 3 -11.52 4.84 0.19
CA ALA A 3 -11.78 3.83 -0.85
C ALA A 3 -12.61 2.64 -0.34
N ARG A 4 -13.24 1.93 -1.28
CA ARG A 4 -13.86 0.60 -1.11
C ARG A 4 -13.26 -0.35 -2.12
N ILE A 5 -12.77 -1.49 -1.66
CA ILE A 5 -12.05 -2.46 -2.49
C ILE A 5 -12.56 -3.86 -2.16
N THR A 6 -12.88 -4.67 -3.16
CA THR A 6 -13.20 -6.09 -2.90
C THR A 6 -11.95 -6.82 -2.42
N ALA A 7 -12.04 -7.56 -1.32
CA ALA A 7 -10.92 -8.30 -0.75
C ALA A 7 -10.27 -9.25 -1.77
N ALA A 8 -11.08 -9.90 -2.61
CA ALA A 8 -10.60 -10.79 -3.69
C ALA A 8 -9.79 -10.07 -4.79
N ALA A 9 -9.90 -8.75 -4.91
CA ALA A 9 -9.10 -7.97 -5.85
C ALA A 9 -7.65 -7.78 -5.37
N VAL A 10 -7.36 -8.04 -4.09
CA VAL A 10 -6.03 -7.88 -3.50
C VAL A 10 -5.32 -9.25 -3.46
N PRO A 11 -4.28 -9.46 -4.28
CA PRO A 11 -3.60 -10.76 -4.33
C PRO A 11 -2.74 -11.00 -3.08
N VAL A 12 -2.66 -12.26 -2.63
CA VAL A 12 -1.74 -12.68 -1.54
C VAL A 12 -0.29 -12.42 -1.95
N GLY A 13 0.52 -11.88 -1.05
CA GLY A 13 1.90 -11.48 -1.30
C GLY A 13 2.05 -10.20 -2.13
N GLY A 14 0.94 -9.48 -2.39
CA GLY A 14 0.92 -8.31 -3.26
C GLY A 14 -0.05 -7.24 -2.77
N GLY A 15 -0.65 -6.51 -3.71
CA GLY A 15 -1.61 -5.46 -3.42
C GLY A 15 -2.17 -4.77 -4.66
N VAL A 16 -3.00 -3.76 -4.42
CA VAL A 16 -3.60 -2.89 -5.42
C VAL A 16 -3.33 -1.43 -5.09
N ILE A 17 -3.26 -0.59 -6.12
CA ILE A 17 -3.15 0.86 -5.99
C ILE A 17 -4.37 1.46 -6.68
N THR A 18 -5.17 2.24 -5.96
CA THR A 18 -6.37 2.91 -6.49
C THR A 18 -6.67 4.15 -5.67
N ASP A 19 -7.26 5.18 -6.27
CA ASP A 19 -7.83 6.34 -5.55
C ASP A 19 -6.89 6.99 -4.50
N GLY A 20 -5.59 7.04 -4.79
CA GLY A 20 -4.60 7.61 -3.88
C GLY A 20 -4.27 6.75 -2.66
N VAL A 21 -4.70 5.48 -2.65
CA VAL A 21 -4.37 4.50 -1.62
C VAL A 21 -3.68 3.27 -2.19
N VAL A 22 -2.96 2.57 -1.32
CA VAL A 22 -2.37 1.26 -1.57
C VAL A 22 -2.97 0.28 -0.58
N VAL A 23 -3.53 -0.82 -1.04
CA VAL A 23 -3.98 -1.91 -0.17
C VAL A 23 -3.22 -3.17 -0.50
N THR A 24 -2.66 -3.81 0.52
CA THR A 24 -1.78 -4.96 0.40
C THR A 24 -2.33 -6.14 1.17
N GLN A 25 -1.92 -7.34 0.77
CA GLN A 25 -2.24 -8.58 1.46
C GLN A 25 -0.97 -9.43 1.64
N PRO A 26 -0.15 -9.21 2.69
CA PRO A 26 1.10 -9.95 2.88
C PRO A 26 0.90 -11.45 3.01
N ALA A 27 -0.12 -11.87 3.77
CA ALA A 27 -0.60 -13.24 3.90
C ALA A 27 -2.12 -13.29 3.68
N ALA A 28 -2.67 -14.47 3.39
CA ALA A 28 -4.08 -14.62 3.05
C ALA A 28 -5.00 -14.08 4.16
N GLY A 29 -5.83 -13.08 3.82
CA GLY A 29 -6.77 -12.46 4.75
C GLY A 29 -6.16 -11.38 5.66
N GLU A 30 -4.85 -11.15 5.62
CA GLU A 30 -4.19 -10.07 6.34
C GLU A 30 -4.06 -8.86 5.44
N PHE A 31 -4.73 -7.75 5.77
CA PHE A 31 -4.71 -6.54 4.94
C PHE A 31 -4.02 -5.38 5.64
N ALA A 32 -3.26 -4.60 4.87
CA ALA A 32 -2.73 -3.31 5.30
C ALA A 32 -3.01 -2.26 4.23
N ALA A 33 -3.29 -1.02 4.65
CA ALA A 33 -3.57 0.09 3.75
C ALA A 33 -2.66 1.29 4.04
N PHE A 34 -2.30 2.01 2.98
CA PHE A 34 -1.39 3.15 3.04
C PHE A 34 -1.82 4.26 2.08
N ASP A 35 -1.46 5.51 2.38
CA ASP A 35 -1.53 6.60 1.42
C ASP A 35 -0.54 6.31 0.27
N ALA A 36 -0.97 6.49 -0.97
CA ALA A 36 -0.13 6.23 -2.15
C ALA A 36 0.93 7.33 -2.39
N THR A 37 0.99 8.35 -1.54
CA THR A 37 1.96 9.44 -1.61
C THR A 37 3.28 9.04 -0.97
N CYS A 38 4.34 9.07 -1.76
CA CYS A 38 5.70 8.82 -1.30
C CYS A 38 6.17 9.95 -0.35
N PRO A 39 6.56 9.66 0.91
CA PRO A 39 6.98 10.65 1.90
C PRO A 39 8.26 11.40 1.54
N HIS A 40 9.00 10.95 0.53
CA HIS A 40 10.20 11.64 0.08
C HIS A 40 9.88 13.04 -0.49
N ARG A 41 9.05 13.10 -1.54
CA ARG A 41 8.75 14.33 -2.30
C ARG A 41 7.32 14.40 -2.84
N GLY A 42 6.42 13.55 -2.34
CA GLY A 42 5.01 13.62 -2.69
C GLY A 42 4.61 12.91 -4.00
N CYS A 43 5.51 12.19 -4.66
CA CYS A 43 5.13 11.39 -5.83
C CYS A 43 4.19 10.23 -5.47
N ALA A 44 3.24 9.91 -6.34
CA ALA A 44 2.49 8.65 -6.21
C ALA A 44 3.41 7.43 -6.40
N VAL A 45 3.23 6.39 -5.58
CA VAL A 45 3.75 5.05 -5.86
C VAL A 45 3.02 4.45 -7.06
N ARG A 46 3.68 3.57 -7.82
CA ARG A 46 3.14 3.10 -9.11
C ARG A 46 3.22 1.59 -9.34
N ALA A 47 3.91 0.85 -8.48
CA ALA A 47 4.02 -0.59 -8.64
C ALA A 47 4.13 -1.31 -7.30
N ILE A 48 3.66 -2.55 -7.26
CA ILE A 48 3.85 -3.50 -6.16
C ILE A 48 4.50 -4.74 -6.75
N ALA A 49 5.69 -5.09 -6.29
CA ALA A 49 6.45 -6.21 -6.81
C ALA A 49 7.46 -6.69 -5.77
N ALA A 50 7.71 -8.01 -5.73
CA ALA A 50 8.73 -8.63 -4.86
C ALA A 50 8.62 -8.20 -3.38
N GLY A 51 7.39 -8.12 -2.86
CA GLY A 51 7.14 -7.74 -1.47
C GLY A 51 7.30 -6.24 -1.16
N THR A 52 7.46 -5.37 -2.17
CA THR A 52 7.55 -3.93 -1.99
C THR A 52 6.57 -3.11 -2.82
N ILE A 53 6.15 -1.99 -2.26
CA ILE A 53 5.45 -0.86 -2.90
C ILE A 53 6.53 0.11 -3.39
N ASN A 54 6.47 0.52 -4.65
CA ASN A 54 7.59 1.16 -5.34
C ASN A 54 7.21 2.54 -5.89
N CYS A 55 8.04 3.53 -5.56
CA CYS A 55 8.02 4.88 -6.14
C CYS A 55 9.14 5.02 -7.17
N PHE A 56 8.78 5.27 -8.43
CA PHE A 56 9.74 5.38 -9.53
C PHE A 56 10.37 6.76 -9.69
N CYS A 57 9.93 7.78 -8.95
CA CYS A 57 10.54 9.12 -9.05
C CYS A 57 12.04 9.10 -8.68
N HIS A 58 12.40 8.43 -7.58
CA HIS A 58 13.79 8.36 -7.09
C HIS A 58 14.15 6.97 -6.51
N GLY A 59 13.30 5.97 -6.74
CA GLY A 59 13.58 4.58 -6.35
C GLY A 59 13.28 4.23 -4.89
N SER A 60 12.45 4.99 -4.18
CA SER A 60 12.00 4.60 -2.83
C SER A 60 11.14 3.33 -2.91
N ARG A 61 11.40 2.39 -2.01
CA ARG A 61 10.67 1.12 -1.87
C ARG A 61 10.18 0.97 -0.43
N PHE A 62 8.98 0.43 -0.26
CA PHE A 62 8.32 0.24 1.03
C PHE A 62 7.84 -1.19 1.16
N ARG A 63 7.90 -1.81 2.34
CA ARG A 63 7.42 -3.19 2.52
C ARG A 63 5.90 -3.25 2.42
N ILE A 64 5.37 -4.31 1.79
CA ILE A 64 3.91 -4.54 1.78
C ILE A 64 3.35 -4.87 3.16
N THR A 65 4.18 -5.30 4.11
CA THR A 65 3.74 -5.72 5.45
C THR A 65 3.28 -4.56 6.32
N ASP A 66 3.99 -3.44 6.27
CA ASP A 66 3.83 -2.35 7.23
C ASP A 66 4.15 -0.96 6.63
N GLY A 67 4.46 -0.86 5.34
CA GLY A 67 4.82 0.40 4.68
C GLY A 67 6.21 0.93 5.07
N SER A 68 7.00 0.18 5.84
CA SER A 68 8.35 0.57 6.26
C SER A 68 9.29 0.73 5.07
N VAL A 69 10.27 1.63 5.18
CA VAL A 69 11.25 1.87 4.11
C VAL A 69 12.10 0.62 3.92
N ALA A 70 12.06 0.06 2.71
CA ALA A 70 12.87 -1.07 2.28
C ALA A 70 14.09 -0.64 1.46
N GLY A 71 14.12 0.61 0.97
CA GLY A 71 15.27 1.20 0.31
C GLY A 71 14.95 2.52 -0.40
N GLY A 72 16.00 3.17 -0.91
CA GLY A 72 15.90 4.47 -1.56
C GLY A 72 15.83 5.65 -0.57
N PRO A 73 15.53 6.87 -1.06
CA PRO A 73 15.74 8.12 -0.31
C PRO A 73 14.58 8.54 0.61
N SER A 74 13.52 7.74 0.76
CA SER A 74 12.40 8.14 1.62
C SER A 74 12.84 8.23 3.08
N PRO A 75 12.61 9.36 3.79
CA PRO A 75 13.03 9.51 5.18
C PRO A 75 12.08 8.82 6.16
N ALA A 76 10.91 8.39 5.69
CA ALA A 76 9.82 7.87 6.50
C ALA A 76 9.05 6.75 5.76
N PRO A 77 8.34 5.88 6.51
CA PRO A 77 7.42 4.89 5.95
C PRO A 77 6.24 5.56 5.24
N LEU A 78 5.52 4.80 4.41
CA LEU A 78 4.22 5.27 3.90
C LEU A 78 3.26 5.53 5.06
N THR A 79 2.40 6.53 4.90
CA THR A 79 1.37 6.84 5.89
C THR A 79 0.36 5.70 5.95
N ALA A 80 0.28 5.00 7.09
CA ALA A 80 -0.73 3.97 7.30
C ALA A 80 -2.14 4.59 7.31
N LEU A 81 -3.08 3.88 6.69
CA LEU A 81 -4.50 4.20 6.71
C LEU A 81 -5.24 3.05 7.41
N PRO A 82 -6.30 3.34 8.19
CA PRO A 82 -7.10 2.28 8.77
C PRO A 82 -7.81 1.51 7.65
N VAL A 83 -7.83 0.19 7.78
CA VAL A 83 -8.55 -0.71 6.87
C VAL A 83 -9.38 -1.69 7.70
N GLU A 84 -10.66 -1.77 7.37
CA GLU A 84 -11.59 -2.70 8.00
C GLU A 84 -12.21 -3.59 6.93
N ARG A 85 -12.34 -4.89 7.24
CA ARG A 85 -13.03 -5.84 6.36
C ARG A 85 -14.47 -6.00 6.82
N ASP A 86 -15.40 -5.78 5.90
CA ASP A 86 -16.84 -6.01 6.04
C ASP A 86 -17.30 -6.99 4.96
N GLY A 87 -17.39 -8.28 5.33
CA GLY A 87 -17.62 -9.36 4.38
C GLY A 87 -16.53 -9.44 3.31
N ASP A 88 -16.91 -9.20 2.05
CA ASP A 88 -16.00 -9.21 0.90
C ASP A 88 -15.44 -7.83 0.55
N GLU A 89 -15.80 -6.78 1.30
CA GLU A 89 -15.35 -5.42 1.07
C GLU A 89 -14.31 -4.98 2.11
N LEU A 90 -13.30 -4.24 1.65
CA LEU A 90 -12.34 -3.52 2.47
C LEU A 90 -12.69 -2.03 2.44
N ARG A 91 -12.87 -1.44 3.62
CA ARG A 91 -13.12 -0.01 3.81
C ARG A 91 -11.85 0.67 4.29
N VAL A 92 -11.34 1.61 3.51
CA VAL A 92 -10.12 2.36 3.84
C VAL A 92 -10.48 3.76 4.32
N GLY A 93 -9.94 4.18 5.47
CA GLY A 93 -10.24 5.46 6.11
C GLY A 93 -9.70 6.67 5.39
#